data_AF-A0A1A9UG53-F1
#
_entry.id   AF-A0A1A9UG53-F1
#
_cell.length_a   1.000
_cell.length_b   1.000
_cell.length_c   1.000
_cell.angle_alpha   90.00
_cell.angle_beta   90.00
_cell.angle_gamma   90.00
#
_symmetry.space_group_name_H-M   'P 1'
#
loop_
_entity.id
_entity.type
_entity.pdbx_description
1 polymer ?
#
loop_
_entity_poly.entity_id
_entity_poly.type
_entity_poly.pdbx_seq_one_letter_code
_entity_poly.pdbx_strand_id
1 'polypeptide(L)'
;MDNKKDIYNLWVQYTTKNEESYFREFIERFVNIWRSQLPLDFSTVECPYWYEVKPDNGPHLGRLPDELLPAIGKFIIVASDQCANEKISNDTIHQISVLIDCLVVICRHFDNILAVIKYEYKSNLIAILTHVFQQTLKKKSVSNEVSRLFRSFSQFLEVMYDPYLTWRSFLRNNFADYKKLPYKPHNVHVEIIPFIYGKYKFAVFLKKIKFRFQRTVQSEWLGFVHSAAYYNIFYGSHLNRTTTKKFVHMMHSLGTAYCTSNSVFYLCRLFPT
;
A
#
# COMPACT_ATOMS: atom_id res chain seq x y z
N MET A 1 -18.10 -21.23 -14.58
CA MET A 1 -17.13 -20.67 -15.55
C MET A 1 -17.66 -19.39 -16.21
N ASP A 2 -18.86 -18.92 -15.84
CA ASP A 2 -19.57 -17.82 -16.52
C ASP A 2 -19.10 -16.42 -16.10
N ASN A 3 -18.71 -16.24 -14.83
CA ASN A 3 -18.34 -14.94 -14.27
C ASN A 3 -17.09 -14.27 -14.90
N LYS A 4 -16.17 -15.05 -15.50
CA LYS A 4 -14.96 -14.53 -16.15
C LYS A 4 -15.21 -14.00 -17.56
N LYS A 5 -16.17 -14.55 -18.30
CA LYS A 5 -16.52 -14.04 -19.64
C LYS A 5 -17.30 -12.73 -19.51
N ASP A 6 -18.13 -12.63 -18.48
CA ASP A 6 -18.95 -11.45 -18.20
C ASP A 6 -18.13 -10.21 -17.84
N ILE A 7 -17.02 -10.37 -17.10
CA ILE A 7 -16.19 -9.22 -16.72
C ILE A 7 -15.41 -8.64 -17.91
N TYR A 8 -14.86 -9.46 -18.82
CA TYR A 8 -14.15 -8.92 -19.99
C TYR A 8 -15.09 -8.22 -20.98
N ASN A 9 -16.37 -8.61 -21.02
CA ASN A 9 -17.37 -7.87 -21.77
C ASN A 9 -17.55 -6.43 -21.25
N LEU A 10 -17.42 -6.19 -19.94
CA LEU A 10 -17.44 -4.83 -19.39
C LEU A 10 -16.24 -4.02 -19.88
N TRP A 11 -15.05 -4.64 -19.96
CA TRP A 11 -13.87 -3.99 -20.51
C TRP A 11 -14.06 -3.61 -21.98
N VAL A 12 -14.59 -4.53 -22.80
CA VAL A 12 -14.89 -4.26 -24.21
C VAL A 12 -15.92 -3.14 -24.35
N GLN A 13 -16.96 -3.12 -23.51
CA GLN A 13 -17.95 -2.03 -23.53
C GLN A 13 -17.34 -0.70 -23.12
N TYR A 14 -16.44 -0.68 -22.13
CA TYR A 14 -15.72 0.52 -21.77
C TYR A 14 -14.90 1.08 -22.94
N THR A 15 -14.12 0.24 -23.64
CA THR A 15 -13.26 0.71 -24.73
C THR A 15 -14.02 1.08 -26.00
N THR A 16 -15.18 0.47 -26.25
CA THR A 16 -15.99 0.73 -27.46
C THR A 16 -16.99 1.88 -27.27
N LYS A 17 -17.65 1.96 -26.11
CA LYS A 17 -18.65 2.99 -25.81
C LYS A 17 -18.07 4.21 -25.10
N ASN A 18 -16.86 4.09 -24.53
CA ASN A 18 -16.19 5.13 -23.74
C ASN A 18 -17.02 5.61 -22.52
N GLU A 19 -17.87 4.72 -21.98
CA GLU A 19 -18.66 5.00 -20.79
C GLU A 19 -17.93 4.54 -19.52
N GLU A 20 -17.67 5.47 -18.60
CA GLU A 20 -16.91 5.20 -17.36
C GLU A 20 -17.58 4.19 -16.43
N SER A 21 -18.91 4.06 -16.49
CA SER A 21 -19.70 3.12 -15.69
C SER A 21 -19.22 1.68 -15.87
N TYR A 22 -18.98 1.26 -17.11
CA TYR A 22 -18.47 -0.09 -17.41
C TYR A 22 -17.06 -0.31 -16.87
N PHE A 23 -16.21 0.71 -16.87
CA PHE A 23 -14.88 0.60 -16.25
C PHE A 23 -14.96 0.46 -14.74
N ARG A 24 -15.80 1.26 -14.08
CA ARG A 24 -15.98 1.20 -12.62
C ARG A 24 -16.50 -0.18 -12.20
N GLU A 25 -17.50 -0.68 -12.92
CA GLU A 25 -18.05 -2.02 -12.69
C GLU A 25 -17.01 -3.13 -12.97
N PHE A 26 -16.22 -2.98 -14.04
CA PHE A 26 -15.11 -3.90 -14.34
C PHE A 26 -14.13 -3.98 -13.16
N ILE A 27 -13.65 -2.85 -12.64
CA ILE A 27 -12.67 -2.83 -11.53
C ILE A 27 -13.29 -3.42 -10.26
N GLU A 28 -14.55 -3.06 -9.93
CA GLU A 28 -15.24 -3.60 -8.75
C GLU A 28 -15.36 -5.12 -8.81
N ARG A 29 -15.86 -5.66 -9.94
CA ARG A 29 -15.97 -7.12 -10.13
C ARG A 29 -14.59 -7.79 -10.12
N PHE A 30 -13.58 -7.16 -10.72
CA PHE A 30 -12.22 -7.69 -10.78
C PHE A 30 -11.64 -7.86 -9.37
N VAL A 31 -11.71 -6.80 -8.57
CA VAL A 31 -11.26 -6.80 -7.18
C VAL A 31 -12.02 -7.84 -6.36
N ASN A 32 -13.34 -7.95 -6.51
CA ASN A 32 -14.15 -8.92 -5.78
C ASN A 32 -13.78 -10.37 -6.13
N ILE A 33 -13.58 -10.68 -7.41
CA ILE A 33 -13.13 -12.01 -7.87
C ILE A 33 -11.79 -12.37 -7.22
N TRP A 34 -10.82 -11.47 -7.24
CA TRP A 34 -9.49 -11.74 -6.70
C TRP A 34 -9.43 -11.72 -5.18
N ARG A 35 -10.26 -10.93 -4.50
CA ARG A 35 -10.41 -10.96 -3.03
C ARG A 35 -10.84 -12.33 -2.50
N SER A 36 -11.64 -13.07 -3.26
CA SER A 36 -12.03 -14.44 -2.88
C SER A 36 -10.89 -15.47 -3.03
N GLN A 37 -9.84 -15.14 -3.81
CA GLN A 37 -8.76 -16.05 -4.17
C GLN A 37 -7.43 -15.70 -3.51
N LEU A 38 -7.27 -14.48 -3.00
CA LEU A 38 -6.03 -13.97 -2.44
C LEU A 38 -6.20 -13.56 -0.98
N PRO A 39 -5.24 -13.87 -0.10
CA PRO A 39 -5.22 -13.33 1.25
C PRO A 39 -4.82 -11.85 1.19
N LEU A 40 -5.81 -10.97 1.04
CA LEU A 40 -5.64 -9.51 0.96
C LEU A 40 -5.94 -8.79 2.28
N ASP A 41 -6.38 -9.51 3.31
CA ASP A 41 -6.48 -8.97 4.67
C ASP A 41 -5.25 -9.34 5.49
N PHE A 42 -4.24 -8.45 5.48
CA PHE A 42 -2.98 -8.64 6.18
C PHE A 42 -3.07 -8.48 7.71
N SER A 43 -4.26 -8.13 8.24
CA SER A 43 -4.50 -8.00 9.68
C SER A 43 -5.03 -9.28 10.32
N THR A 44 -5.44 -10.26 9.50
CA THR A 44 -5.97 -11.54 9.97
C THR A 44 -4.86 -12.47 10.45
N VAL A 45 -5.23 -13.42 11.31
CA VAL A 45 -4.35 -14.53 11.71
C VAL A 45 -3.97 -15.41 10.53
N GLU A 46 -4.81 -15.45 9.51
CA GLU A 46 -4.67 -16.20 8.24
C GLU A 46 -3.69 -15.53 7.25
N CYS A 47 -3.16 -14.34 7.57
CA CYS A 47 -2.16 -13.69 6.74
C CYS A 47 -0.95 -14.63 6.54
N PRO A 48 -0.45 -14.87 5.31
CA PRO A 48 0.63 -15.82 5.08
C PRO A 48 1.93 -15.37 5.75
N TYR A 49 2.75 -16.33 6.19
CA TYR A 49 4.14 -16.07 6.54
C TYR A 49 4.97 -15.81 5.28
N TRP A 50 6.13 -15.18 5.45
CA TRP A 50 6.95 -14.70 4.34
C TRP A 50 7.40 -15.81 3.38
N TYR A 51 7.62 -17.01 3.89
CA TYR A 51 8.02 -18.18 3.11
C TYR A 51 6.83 -18.87 2.41
N GLU A 52 5.58 -18.50 2.75
CA GLU A 52 4.36 -19.02 2.13
C GLU A 52 3.86 -18.12 0.99
N VAL A 53 4.37 -16.88 0.92
CA VAL A 53 3.99 -15.95 -0.14
C VAL A 53 4.64 -16.37 -1.46
N LYS A 54 3.81 -16.81 -2.40
CA LYS A 54 4.25 -17.15 -3.75
C LYS A 54 4.33 -15.90 -4.65
N PRO A 55 5.40 -15.76 -5.45
CA PRO A 55 5.58 -14.62 -6.36
C PRO A 55 4.51 -14.46 -7.44
N ASP A 56 3.79 -15.53 -7.77
CA ASP A 56 2.87 -15.64 -8.91
C ASP A 56 1.39 -15.73 -8.50
N ASN A 57 1.07 -15.43 -7.23
CA ASN A 57 -0.29 -15.57 -6.70
C ASN A 57 -1.31 -14.63 -7.40
N GLY A 58 -0.89 -13.41 -7.76
CA GLY A 58 -1.77 -12.42 -8.41
C GLY A 58 -1.97 -12.64 -9.92
N PRO A 59 -2.86 -11.85 -10.56
CA PRO A 59 -3.01 -11.86 -12.01
C PRO A 59 -1.76 -11.31 -12.70
N HIS A 60 -1.15 -12.08 -13.60
CA HIS A 60 -0.07 -11.59 -14.45
C HIS A 60 -0.60 -10.54 -15.45
N LEU A 61 0.09 -9.39 -15.59
CA LEU A 61 -0.34 -8.28 -16.46
C LEU A 61 -0.54 -8.69 -17.92
N GLY A 62 0.32 -9.57 -18.46
CA GLY A 62 0.18 -10.12 -19.82
C GLY A 62 -1.09 -10.96 -20.08
N ARG A 63 -1.95 -11.17 -19.08
CA ARG A 63 -3.29 -11.78 -19.23
C ARG A 63 -4.43 -10.78 -19.02
N LEU A 64 -4.09 -9.53 -18.69
CA LEU A 64 -5.02 -8.43 -18.51
C LEU A 64 -4.95 -7.51 -19.74
N PRO A 65 -5.94 -6.63 -19.93
CA PRO A 65 -5.86 -5.63 -20.99
C PRO A 65 -4.66 -4.71 -20.82
N ASP A 66 -3.89 -4.48 -21.89
CA ASP A 66 -2.68 -3.65 -21.85
C ASP A 66 -2.96 -2.22 -21.35
N GLU A 67 -4.13 -1.68 -21.69
CA GLU A 67 -4.58 -0.34 -21.30
C GLU A 67 -5.16 -0.26 -19.88
N LEU A 68 -5.14 -1.34 -19.09
CA LEU A 68 -5.68 -1.34 -17.73
C LEU A 68 -4.92 -0.38 -16.80
N LEU A 69 -3.59 -0.45 -16.80
CA LEU A 69 -2.76 0.41 -15.96
C LEU A 69 -2.86 1.90 -16.39
N PRO A 70 -2.79 2.25 -17.68
CA PRO A 70 -3.10 3.60 -18.16
C PRO A 70 -4.49 4.09 -17.74
N ALA A 71 -5.53 3.26 -17.89
CA ALA A 71 -6.89 3.62 -17.51
C ALA A 71 -7.00 3.92 -16.01
N ILE A 72 -6.48 3.05 -15.14
CA ILE A 72 -6.43 3.30 -13.69
C ILE A 72 -5.74 4.64 -13.39
N GLY A 73 -4.63 4.93 -14.08
CA GLY A 73 -3.90 6.20 -13.94
C GLY A 73 -4.74 7.41 -14.30
N LYS A 74 -5.42 7.37 -15.44
CA LYS A 74 -6.35 8.42 -15.87
C LYS A 74 -7.38 8.73 -14.78
N PHE A 75 -8.04 7.71 -14.23
CA PHE A 75 -9.06 7.92 -13.19
C PHE A 75 -8.48 8.46 -11.88
N ILE A 76 -7.26 8.06 -11.49
CA ILE A 76 -6.57 8.60 -10.31
C ILE A 76 -6.21 10.08 -10.52
N ILE A 77 -5.70 10.44 -11.70
CA ILE A 77 -5.36 11.84 -12.05
C ILE A 77 -6.62 12.71 -12.00
N VAL A 78 -7.69 12.29 -12.68
CA VAL A 78 -8.98 13.00 -12.67
C VAL A 78 -9.51 13.19 -11.25
N ALA A 79 -9.42 12.16 -10.41
CA ALA A 79 -9.85 12.25 -9.01
C ALA A 79 -8.96 13.20 -8.18
N SER A 80 -7.66 13.26 -8.48
CA SER A 80 -6.72 14.20 -7.85
C SER A 80 -7.04 15.64 -8.23
N ASP A 81 -7.32 15.91 -9.51
CA ASP A 81 -7.70 17.24 -9.99
C ASP A 81 -9.04 17.71 -9.38
N GLN A 82 -10.02 16.80 -9.27
CA GLN A 82 -11.29 17.09 -8.58
C GLN A 82 -11.07 17.40 -7.10
N CYS A 83 -10.14 16.73 -6.43
CA CYS A 83 -9.78 17.02 -5.04
C CYS A 83 -9.19 18.42 -4.85
N ALA A 84 -8.45 18.94 -5.83
CA ALA A 84 -7.87 20.28 -5.73
C ALA A 84 -8.94 21.37 -5.79
N ASN A 85 -10.02 21.14 -6.53
CA ASN A 85 -11.03 22.14 -6.84
C ASN A 85 -12.27 22.07 -5.94
N GLU A 86 -12.62 20.89 -5.42
CA GLU A 86 -13.90 20.66 -4.76
C GLU A 86 -13.82 19.78 -3.51
N LYS A 87 -14.91 19.75 -2.74
CA LYS A 87 -15.04 18.85 -1.60
C LYS A 87 -15.30 17.43 -2.09
N ILE A 88 -14.28 16.56 -2.00
CA ILE A 88 -14.42 15.14 -2.33
C ILE A 88 -15.56 14.44 -1.54
N SER A 89 -16.40 13.69 -2.27
CA SER A 89 -17.52 12.91 -1.73
C SER A 89 -17.07 11.53 -1.22
N ASN A 90 -17.89 10.88 -0.39
CA ASN A 90 -17.61 9.50 0.05
C ASN A 90 -17.64 8.51 -1.13
N ASP A 91 -18.48 8.73 -2.14
CA ASP A 91 -18.55 7.88 -3.32
C ASP A 91 -17.26 7.97 -4.13
N THR A 92 -16.71 9.18 -4.31
CA THR A 92 -15.41 9.37 -4.95
C THR A 92 -14.29 8.70 -4.16
N ILE A 93 -14.29 8.84 -2.82
CA ILE A 93 -13.31 8.15 -1.95
C ILE A 93 -13.42 6.63 -2.09
N HIS A 94 -14.63 6.09 -2.15
CA HIS A 94 -14.88 4.67 -2.37
C HIS A 94 -14.28 4.22 -3.70
N GLN A 95 -14.59 4.92 -4.79
CA GLN A 95 -14.10 4.59 -6.13
C GLN A 95 -12.56 4.61 -6.20
N ILE A 96 -11.91 5.60 -5.60
CA ILE A 96 -10.44 5.64 -5.49
C ILE A 96 -9.92 4.43 -4.70
N SER A 97 -10.58 4.06 -3.60
CA SER A 97 -10.18 2.90 -2.80
C SER A 97 -10.24 1.61 -3.62
N VAL A 98 -11.26 1.44 -4.46
CA VAL A 98 -11.39 0.27 -5.35
C VAL A 98 -10.27 0.26 -6.41
N LEU A 99 -9.89 1.41 -6.97
CA LEU A 99 -8.74 1.50 -7.89
C LEU A 99 -7.43 1.09 -7.20
N ILE A 100 -7.20 1.54 -5.96
CA ILE A 100 -6.03 1.14 -5.18
C ILE A 100 -6.10 -0.36 -4.85
N ASP A 101 -7.27 -0.89 -4.46
CA ASP A 101 -7.48 -2.32 -4.22
C ASP A 101 -7.15 -3.16 -5.47
N CYS A 102 -7.45 -2.65 -6.67
CA CYS A 102 -7.07 -3.28 -7.94
C CYS A 102 -5.54 -3.31 -8.12
N LEU A 103 -4.85 -2.20 -7.83
CA LEU A 103 -3.39 -2.17 -7.85
C LEU A 103 -2.78 -3.13 -6.82
N VAL A 104 -3.38 -3.25 -5.62
CA VAL A 104 -2.96 -4.24 -4.60
C VAL A 104 -3.02 -5.65 -5.17
N VAL A 105 -4.14 -6.01 -5.80
CA VAL A 105 -4.34 -7.32 -6.45
C VAL A 105 -3.28 -7.56 -7.52
N ILE A 106 -3.07 -6.61 -8.43
CA ILE A 106 -2.09 -6.71 -9.52
C ILE A 106 -0.67 -6.92 -8.96
N CYS A 107 -0.29 -6.19 -7.91
CA CYS A 107 1.02 -6.32 -7.28
C CYS A 107 1.23 -7.64 -6.51
N ARG A 108 0.20 -8.48 -6.30
CA ARG A 108 0.37 -9.84 -5.77
C ARG A 108 1.04 -10.80 -6.75
N HIS A 109 1.25 -10.38 -7.99
CA HIS A 109 2.20 -10.99 -8.91
C HIS A 109 3.46 -10.12 -8.99
N PHE A 110 4.62 -10.65 -8.57
CA PHE A 110 5.81 -9.83 -8.32
C PHE A 110 6.38 -9.20 -9.60
N ASP A 111 6.29 -9.89 -10.74
CA ASP A 111 6.72 -9.33 -12.03
C ASP A 111 5.96 -8.06 -12.43
N ASN A 112 4.75 -7.85 -11.90
CA ASN A 112 3.97 -6.65 -12.17
C ASN A 112 4.47 -5.43 -11.38
N ILE A 113 5.19 -5.63 -10.26
CA ILE A 113 5.55 -4.55 -9.33
C ILE A 113 6.37 -3.49 -10.03
N LEU A 114 7.35 -3.88 -10.86
CA LEU A 114 8.18 -2.93 -11.61
C LEU A 114 7.35 -2.10 -12.60
N ALA A 115 6.37 -2.71 -13.27
CA ALA A 115 5.47 -2.00 -14.18
C ALA A 115 4.63 -0.98 -13.41
N VAL A 116 3.98 -1.39 -12.32
CA VAL A 116 3.16 -0.51 -11.46
C VAL A 116 3.99 0.62 -10.84
N ILE A 117 5.25 0.36 -10.49
CA ILE A 117 6.19 1.36 -9.98
C ILE A 117 6.45 2.47 -11.00
N LYS A 118 6.62 2.12 -12.28
CA LYS A 118 6.96 3.07 -13.35
C LYS A 118 5.80 4.01 -13.70
N TYR A 119 4.56 3.63 -13.41
CA TYR A 119 3.41 4.50 -13.62
C TYR A 119 3.33 5.61 -12.55
N GLU A 120 2.89 6.79 -12.98
CA GLU A 120 2.84 8.02 -12.19
C GLU A 120 1.60 8.12 -11.26
N TYR A 121 1.27 7.03 -10.55
CA TYR A 121 0.13 7.03 -9.62
C TYR A 121 0.44 7.76 -8.30
N LYS A 122 1.72 7.77 -7.90
CA LYS A 122 2.15 8.02 -6.53
C LYS A 122 1.89 9.45 -6.07
N SER A 123 2.30 10.43 -6.86
CA SER A 123 2.11 11.86 -6.58
C SER A 123 0.62 12.21 -6.47
N ASN A 124 -0.20 11.72 -7.40
CA ASN A 124 -1.65 11.91 -7.41
C ASN A 124 -2.35 11.25 -6.22
N LEU A 125 -1.99 10.00 -5.88
CA LEU A 125 -2.53 9.33 -4.68
C LEU A 125 -2.14 10.07 -3.39
N ILE A 126 -0.90 10.55 -3.29
CA ILE A 126 -0.43 11.36 -2.16
C ILE A 126 -1.23 12.66 -2.02
N ALA A 127 -1.53 13.33 -3.15
CA ALA A 127 -2.34 14.56 -3.17
C ALA A 127 -3.76 14.29 -2.67
N ILE A 128 -4.43 13.25 -3.21
CA ILE A 128 -5.77 12.81 -2.79
C ILE A 128 -5.79 12.52 -1.29
N LEU A 129 -4.88 11.67 -0.79
CA LEU A 129 -4.84 11.28 0.62
C LEU A 129 -4.61 12.49 1.53
N THR A 130 -3.75 13.42 1.10
CA THR A 130 -3.50 14.65 1.83
C THR A 130 -4.75 15.51 1.93
N HIS A 131 -5.49 15.66 0.84
CA HIS A 131 -6.72 16.43 0.80
C HIS A 131 -7.84 15.78 1.62
N VAL A 132 -8.12 14.49 1.41
CA VAL A 132 -9.10 13.72 2.19
C VAL A 132 -8.83 13.86 3.68
N PHE A 133 -7.56 13.72 4.08
CA PHE A 133 -7.17 13.91 5.47
C PHE A 133 -7.47 15.32 6.00
N GLN A 134 -7.12 16.37 5.25
CA GLN A 134 -7.39 17.75 5.67
C GLN A 134 -8.89 17.99 5.86
N GLN A 135 -9.74 17.38 5.02
CA GLN A 135 -11.18 17.44 5.21
C GLN A 135 -11.64 16.71 6.47
N THR A 136 -11.13 15.52 6.73
CA THR A 136 -11.41 14.76 7.96
C THR A 136 -11.04 15.57 9.20
N LEU A 137 -9.89 16.25 9.19
CA LEU A 137 -9.49 17.14 10.28
C LEU A 137 -10.48 18.28 10.51
N LYS A 138 -10.91 18.95 9.44
CA LYS A 138 -11.88 20.05 9.52
C LYS A 138 -13.23 19.56 10.05
N LYS A 139 -13.70 18.39 9.61
CA LYS A 139 -14.97 17.78 10.03
C LYS A 139 -14.93 17.15 11.42
N LYS A 140 -13.73 16.84 11.94
CA LYS A 140 -13.51 16.05 13.18
C LYS A 140 -14.25 14.70 13.20
N SER A 141 -14.52 14.13 12.03
CA SER A 141 -15.20 12.84 11.87
C SER A 141 -14.54 12.03 10.76
N VAL A 142 -14.46 10.71 10.97
CA VAL A 142 -13.86 9.75 10.04
C VAL A 142 -14.98 8.83 9.54
N SER A 143 -15.23 8.81 8.23
CA SER A 143 -16.17 7.86 7.64
C SER A 143 -15.51 6.50 7.39
N ASN A 144 -16.33 5.49 7.11
CA ASN A 144 -15.83 4.16 6.77
C ASN A 144 -15.04 4.17 5.45
N GLU A 145 -15.45 5.00 4.50
CA GLU A 145 -14.82 5.15 3.18
C GLU A 145 -13.42 5.76 3.31
N VAL A 146 -13.27 6.79 4.15
CA VAL A 146 -11.95 7.37 4.48
C VAL A 146 -11.06 6.29 5.10
N SER A 147 -11.60 5.51 6.03
CA SER A 147 -10.85 4.43 6.69
C SER A 147 -10.38 3.37 5.69
N ARG A 148 -11.27 2.98 4.77
CA ARG A 148 -10.96 2.05 3.68
C ARG A 148 -9.86 2.61 2.77
N LEU A 149 -9.95 3.88 2.36
CA LEU A 149 -8.95 4.50 1.49
C LEU A 149 -7.53 4.42 2.07
N PHE A 150 -7.37 4.82 3.34
CA PHE A 150 -6.06 4.76 3.99
C PHE A 150 -5.56 3.33 4.14
N ARG A 151 -6.44 2.38 4.46
CA ARG A 151 -6.09 0.95 4.53
C ARG A 151 -5.65 0.41 3.16
N SER A 152 -6.42 0.64 2.11
CA SER A 152 -6.09 0.22 0.74
C SER A 152 -4.74 0.80 0.31
N PHE A 153 -4.46 2.07 0.63
CA PHE A 153 -3.15 2.67 0.31
C PHE A 153 -2.00 2.07 1.12
N SER A 154 -2.19 1.79 2.41
CA SER A 154 -1.19 1.11 3.23
C SER A 154 -0.88 -0.29 2.69
N GLN A 155 -1.91 -1.06 2.35
CA GLN A 155 -1.77 -2.38 1.74
C GLN A 155 -1.06 -2.32 0.37
N PHE A 156 -1.34 -1.28 -0.42
CA PHE A 156 -0.66 -1.02 -1.68
C PHE A 156 0.85 -0.85 -1.48
N LEU A 157 1.25 -0.05 -0.50
CA LEU A 157 2.67 0.12 -0.19
C LEU A 157 3.32 -1.17 0.33
N GLU A 158 2.61 -1.96 1.15
CA GLU A 158 3.09 -3.27 1.59
C GLU A 158 3.36 -4.20 0.41
N VAL A 159 2.42 -4.39 -0.51
CA VAL A 159 2.64 -5.32 -1.63
C VAL A 159 3.68 -4.82 -2.64
N MET A 160 3.89 -3.51 -2.74
CA MET A 160 4.90 -2.92 -3.62
C MET A 160 6.33 -3.05 -3.08
N TYR A 161 6.51 -2.82 -1.78
CA TYR A 161 7.85 -2.65 -1.18
C TYR A 161 8.20 -3.73 -0.14
N ASP A 162 7.21 -4.48 0.35
CA ASP A 162 7.36 -5.69 1.17
C ASP A 162 6.50 -6.85 0.59
N PRO A 163 6.74 -7.27 -0.66
CA PRO A 163 5.86 -8.21 -1.37
C PRO A 163 5.72 -9.58 -0.68
N TYR A 164 6.71 -9.98 0.13
CA TYR A 164 6.68 -11.20 0.94
C TYR A 164 5.99 -11.01 2.30
N LEU A 165 5.47 -9.82 2.62
CA LEU A 165 4.85 -9.52 3.92
C LEU A 165 5.78 -9.89 5.10
N THR A 166 7.08 -9.62 4.94
CA THR A 166 8.11 -9.96 5.94
C THR A 166 7.84 -9.29 7.27
N TRP A 167 7.26 -8.08 7.25
CA TRP A 167 6.84 -7.41 8.47
C TRP A 167 5.71 -8.14 9.20
N ARG A 168 4.70 -8.61 8.46
CA ARG A 168 3.57 -9.33 9.05
C ARG A 168 4.03 -10.63 9.72
N SER A 169 5.08 -11.24 9.16
CA SER A 169 5.77 -12.38 9.78
C SER A 169 6.54 -11.96 11.03
N PHE A 170 7.29 -10.86 10.97
CA PHE A 170 8.03 -10.31 12.11
C PHE A 170 7.12 -10.02 13.30
N LEU A 171 5.95 -9.42 13.09
CA LEU A 171 4.96 -9.16 14.15
C LEU A 171 4.48 -10.43 14.86
N ARG A 172 4.62 -11.58 14.21
CA ARG A 172 4.28 -12.91 14.74
C ARG A 172 5.53 -13.70 15.17
N ASN A 173 6.63 -13.00 15.46
CA ASN A 173 7.93 -13.54 15.85
C ASN A 173 8.54 -14.50 14.81
N ASN A 174 8.18 -14.35 13.54
CA ASN A 174 8.76 -15.10 12.43
C ASN A 174 9.65 -14.17 11.59
N PHE A 175 10.96 -14.26 11.80
CA PHE A 175 11.94 -13.40 11.14
C PHE A 175 12.24 -13.92 9.74
N ALA A 176 12.12 -13.04 8.74
CA ALA A 176 12.42 -13.38 7.37
C ALA A 176 13.92 -13.56 7.14
N ASP A 177 14.28 -14.62 6.40
CA ASP A 177 15.64 -14.79 5.88
C ASP A 177 15.74 -14.11 4.51
N TYR A 178 16.15 -12.84 4.51
CA TYR A 178 16.25 -12.02 3.30
C TYR A 178 17.22 -12.57 2.25
N LYS A 179 18.15 -13.47 2.63
CA LYS A 179 19.04 -14.15 1.68
C LYS A 179 18.29 -15.17 0.83
N LYS A 180 17.24 -15.79 1.39
CA LYS A 180 16.41 -16.80 0.73
C LYS A 180 15.31 -16.22 -0.15
N LEU A 181 15.11 -14.89 -0.13
CA LEU A 181 14.11 -14.23 -0.97
C LEU A 181 14.62 -14.16 -2.42
N PRO A 182 13.99 -14.88 -3.38
CA PRO A 182 14.43 -14.87 -4.77
C PRO A 182 14.15 -13.53 -5.45
N TYR A 183 12.95 -12.99 -5.24
CA TYR A 183 12.61 -11.63 -5.67
C TYR A 183 13.17 -10.61 -4.69
N LYS A 184 13.78 -9.54 -5.24
CA LYS A 184 14.39 -8.46 -4.48
C LYS A 184 13.45 -7.25 -4.46
N PRO A 185 12.94 -6.83 -3.27
CA PRO A 185 12.06 -5.67 -3.17
C PRO A 185 12.68 -4.39 -3.72
N HIS A 186 11.83 -3.52 -4.24
CA HIS A 186 12.27 -2.24 -4.79
C HIS A 186 12.52 -1.20 -3.70
N ASN A 187 13.37 -0.22 -3.99
CA ASN A 187 13.56 0.91 -3.09
C ASN A 187 12.33 1.80 -3.02
N VAL A 188 12.06 2.31 -1.82
CA VAL A 188 10.99 3.27 -1.59
C VAL A 188 11.27 4.56 -2.35
N HIS A 189 10.23 5.08 -2.99
CA HIS A 189 10.33 6.31 -3.76
C HIS A 189 10.45 7.52 -2.84
N VAL A 190 11.27 8.48 -3.26
CA VAL A 190 11.65 9.64 -2.42
C VAL A 190 10.47 10.52 -2.00
N GLU A 191 9.37 10.52 -2.76
CA GLU A 191 8.15 11.30 -2.47
C GLU A 191 7.26 10.67 -1.40
N ILE A 192 7.25 9.33 -1.30
CA ILE A 192 6.46 8.57 -0.31
C ILE A 192 7.02 8.83 1.09
N ILE A 193 8.33 9.03 1.18
CA ILE A 193 9.07 9.16 2.42
C ILE A 193 8.63 10.42 3.21
N PRO A 194 8.68 11.66 2.67
CA PRO A 194 8.13 12.84 3.31
C PRO A 194 6.64 12.74 3.63
N PHE A 195 5.85 12.09 2.77
CA PHE A 195 4.42 11.88 3.04
C PHE A 195 4.22 11.06 4.32
N ILE A 196 5.00 10.00 4.52
CA ILE A 196 4.98 9.19 5.74
C ILE A 196 5.48 9.99 6.96
N TYR A 197 6.64 10.65 6.83
CA TYR A 197 7.26 11.37 7.95
C TYR A 197 6.51 12.63 8.37
N GLY A 198 6.09 13.46 7.42
CA GLY A 198 5.34 14.68 7.69
C GLY A 198 4.04 14.40 8.44
N LYS A 199 3.55 13.15 8.34
CA LYS A 199 2.32 12.68 8.94
C LYS A 199 2.53 11.78 10.17
N TYR A 200 3.77 11.50 10.60
CA TYR A 200 4.06 10.84 11.89
C TYR A 200 3.62 11.70 13.10
N LYS A 201 3.77 13.04 13.00
CA LYS A 201 3.13 13.99 13.93
C LYS A 201 1.58 13.88 13.92
N PHE A 202 1.02 13.32 12.84
CA PHE A 202 -0.41 13.09 12.61
C PHE A 202 -0.90 11.75 13.18
N ALA A 203 -0.02 10.74 13.23
CA ALA A 203 -0.26 9.52 13.99
C ALA A 203 -0.36 9.78 15.50
N VAL A 204 0.19 10.88 16.02
CA VAL A 204 -0.02 11.31 17.42
C VAL A 204 -1.37 12.03 17.60
N PHE A 205 -1.85 12.74 16.58
CA PHE A 205 -3.13 13.46 16.61
C PHE A 205 -4.35 12.51 16.55
N LEU A 206 -4.31 11.48 15.71
CA LEU A 206 -5.36 10.44 15.65
C LEU A 206 -5.53 9.68 16.99
N LYS A 207 -4.49 9.67 17.84
CA LYS A 207 -4.48 9.05 19.18
C LYS A 207 -5.43 9.76 20.14
N LYS A 208 -5.68 11.06 19.92
CA LYS A 208 -6.63 11.87 20.70
C LYS A 208 -8.10 11.67 20.30
N ILE A 209 -8.39 11.08 19.13
CA ILE A 209 -9.76 10.89 18.60
C ILE A 209 -10.28 9.44 18.83
N LYS A 210 -9.66 8.67 19.73
CA LYS A 210 -10.10 7.31 20.17
C LYS A 210 -10.51 6.40 18.99
N PHE A 211 -9.55 5.83 18.27
CA PHE A 211 -9.85 4.90 17.18
C PHE A 211 -9.00 3.63 17.23
N ARG A 212 -9.67 2.46 17.25
CA ARG A 212 -9.08 1.11 17.16
C ARG A 212 -8.32 0.89 15.83
N PHE A 213 -8.73 1.62 14.79
CA PHE A 213 -8.15 1.75 13.44
C PHE A 213 -6.68 2.17 13.43
N GLN A 214 -6.25 2.91 14.45
CA GLN A 214 -4.94 3.51 14.49
C GLN A 214 -3.81 2.49 14.71
N ARG A 215 -4.06 1.42 15.48
CA ARG A 215 -3.04 0.37 15.66
C ARG A 215 -2.78 -0.40 14.38
N THR A 216 -3.85 -0.72 13.63
CA THR A 216 -3.73 -1.46 12.37
C THR A 216 -3.00 -0.60 11.36
N VAL A 217 -3.52 0.57 10.98
CA VAL A 217 -2.87 1.45 9.99
C VAL A 217 -1.44 1.80 10.40
N GLN A 218 -1.18 2.14 11.67
CA GLN A 218 0.20 2.36 12.13
C GLN A 218 1.07 1.11 11.99
N SER A 219 0.57 -0.08 12.32
CA SER A 219 1.35 -1.31 12.12
C SER A 219 1.59 -1.60 10.63
N GLU A 220 0.68 -1.25 9.73
CA GLU A 220 0.86 -1.35 8.27
C GLU A 220 1.99 -0.42 7.79
N TRP A 221 1.93 0.86 8.19
CA TRP A 221 2.97 1.84 7.88
C TRP A 221 4.33 1.49 8.49
N LEU A 222 4.33 1.03 9.74
CA LEU A 222 5.54 0.57 10.44
C LEU A 222 6.15 -0.64 9.75
N GLY A 223 5.33 -1.45 9.10
CA GLY A 223 5.80 -2.63 8.42
C GLY A 223 6.50 -2.40 7.12
N PHE A 224 5.83 -1.63 6.29
CA PHE A 224 6.46 -1.02 5.14
C PHE A 224 7.77 -0.34 5.53
N VAL A 225 7.75 0.45 6.61
CA VAL A 225 8.93 1.14 7.12
C VAL A 225 10.02 0.11 7.49
N HIS A 226 9.73 -0.84 8.36
CA HIS A 226 10.72 -1.81 8.82
C HIS A 226 11.32 -2.65 7.69
N SER A 227 10.50 -3.17 6.78
CA SER A 227 10.97 -3.95 5.62
C SER A 227 11.83 -3.11 4.68
N ALA A 228 11.40 -1.88 4.37
CA ALA A 228 12.16 -0.96 3.54
C ALA A 228 13.51 -0.59 4.15
N ALA A 229 13.59 -0.27 5.45
CA ALA A 229 14.87 0.02 6.09
C ALA A 229 15.77 -1.22 6.17
N TYR A 230 15.22 -2.38 6.52
CA TYR A 230 16.02 -3.60 6.62
C TYR A 230 16.63 -3.97 5.28
N TYR A 231 15.83 -3.93 4.20
CA TYR A 231 16.32 -4.18 2.85
C TYR A 231 17.41 -3.17 2.44
N ASN A 232 17.21 -1.88 2.72
CA ASN A 232 18.19 -0.84 2.35
C ASN A 232 19.48 -0.88 3.17
N ILE A 233 19.42 -1.22 4.46
CA ILE A 233 20.60 -1.32 5.33
C ILE A 233 21.50 -2.50 4.92
N PHE A 234 20.91 -3.61 4.49
CA PHE A 234 21.65 -4.83 4.19
C PHE A 234 21.97 -5.05 2.71
N TYR A 235 21.14 -4.53 1.79
CA TYR A 235 21.20 -4.90 0.36
C TYR A 235 21.06 -3.72 -0.62
N GLY A 236 20.74 -2.50 -0.15
CA GLY A 236 20.47 -1.34 -1.01
C GLY A 236 21.59 -0.30 -1.03
N SER A 237 22.16 -0.04 -2.21
CA SER A 237 22.88 1.20 -2.52
C SER A 237 21.89 2.27 -2.97
N HIS A 238 21.89 3.45 -2.32
CA HIS A 238 21.12 4.67 -2.67
C HIS A 238 19.77 4.95 -1.98
N LEU A 239 19.68 4.76 -0.66
CA LEU A 239 18.94 5.73 0.15
C LEU A 239 19.94 6.69 0.79
N ASN A 240 19.76 7.99 0.53
CA ASN A 240 20.64 9.04 1.07
C ASN A 240 20.78 8.83 2.60
N ARG A 241 22.02 8.81 3.12
CA ARG A 241 22.32 8.57 4.56
C ARG A 241 21.43 9.39 5.49
N THR A 242 21.07 10.60 5.06
CA THR A 242 20.16 11.50 5.78
C THR A 242 18.75 10.94 5.95
N THR A 243 18.23 10.25 4.94
CA THR A 243 16.90 9.63 4.94
C THR A 243 16.87 8.38 5.81
N THR A 244 17.91 7.55 5.73
CA THR A 244 18.08 6.38 6.62
C THR A 244 18.22 6.80 8.09
N LYS A 245 18.97 7.87 8.38
CA LYS A 245 19.10 8.43 9.73
C LYS A 245 17.76 8.95 10.27
N LYS A 246 16.97 9.67 9.47
CA LYS A 246 15.62 10.11 9.85
C LYS A 246 14.69 8.92 10.15
N PHE A 247 14.89 7.81 9.46
CA PHE A 247 14.09 6.58 9.59
C PHE A 247 14.39 5.81 10.87
N VAL A 248 15.67 5.62 11.14
CA VAL A 248 16.16 5.00 12.37
C VAL A 248 15.76 5.84 13.59
N HIS A 249 15.88 7.16 13.49
CA HIS A 249 15.45 8.06 14.57
C HIS A 249 13.94 7.96 14.87
N MET A 250 13.11 7.78 13.84
CA MET A 250 11.67 7.54 14.01
C MET A 250 11.40 6.23 14.78
N MET A 251 12.05 5.12 14.40
CA MET A 251 11.94 3.82 15.10
C MET A 251 12.30 3.92 16.58
N HIS A 252 13.30 4.74 16.92
CA HIS A 252 13.66 5.01 18.32
C HIS A 252 12.61 5.87 19.05
N SER A 253 12.07 6.91 18.41
CA SER A 253 11.05 7.81 19.00
C SER A 253 9.69 7.15 19.24
N LEU A 254 9.45 6.03 18.57
CA LEU A 254 8.19 5.28 18.56
C LEU A 254 7.96 4.42 19.81
N GLY A 255 8.96 4.27 20.69
CA GLY A 255 8.84 3.42 21.88
C GLY A 255 8.51 1.96 21.55
N THR A 256 8.81 1.50 20.34
CA THR A 256 8.70 0.09 19.91
C THR A 256 9.86 -0.71 20.51
N ALA A 257 9.94 -0.70 21.84
CA ALA A 257 10.66 -1.63 22.70
C ALA A 257 9.65 -2.55 23.42
N TYR A 258 8.49 -2.82 22.82
CA TYR A 258 7.70 -3.98 23.19
C TYR A 258 8.13 -5.18 22.35
N CYS A 259 9.30 -5.69 22.70
CA CYS A 259 9.64 -7.10 22.54
C CYS A 259 10.27 -7.54 23.86
N THR A 260 9.49 -8.29 24.63
CA THR A 260 9.93 -8.99 25.82
C THR A 260 11.17 -9.82 25.49
N SER A 261 12.25 -9.54 26.24
CA SER A 261 13.51 -10.29 26.37
C SER A 261 14.24 -10.70 25.08
N ASN A 262 15.38 -10.02 24.86
CA ASN A 262 16.62 -10.49 24.21
C ASN A 262 16.94 -10.21 22.72
N SER A 263 16.17 -9.45 21.94
CA SER A 263 16.51 -9.28 20.50
C SER A 263 16.66 -7.85 19.96
N VAL A 264 16.60 -6.80 20.79
CA VAL A 264 16.65 -5.39 20.31
C VAL A 264 18.09 -4.84 20.17
N PHE A 265 19.12 -5.58 20.57
CA PHE A 265 20.49 -5.05 20.65
C PHE A 265 21.29 -4.94 19.34
N TYR A 266 20.78 -5.42 18.20
CA TYR A 266 21.60 -5.52 16.97
C TYR A 266 21.48 -4.37 15.97
N LEU A 267 20.47 -3.50 16.05
CA LEU A 267 20.33 -2.39 15.08
C LEU A 267 21.13 -1.12 15.44
N CYS A 268 21.58 -0.97 16.70
CA CYS A 268 22.38 0.19 17.12
C CYS A 268 23.90 0.01 17.03
N ARG A 269 24.43 -1.19 16.72
CA ARG A 269 25.88 -1.45 16.69
C ARG A 269 26.52 -1.43 15.30
N LEU A 270 25.77 -1.13 14.23
CA LEU A 270 26.28 -1.21 12.85
C LEU A 270 26.78 0.11 12.25
N PHE A 271 26.92 1.18 13.05
CA PHE A 271 27.67 2.37 12.65
C PHE A 271 28.79 2.61 13.66
N PRO A 272 30.07 2.29 13.32
CA PRO A 272 31.17 2.80 14.11
C PRO A 272 31.26 4.33 13.92
N THR A 273 31.56 5.01 15.02
CA THR A 273 31.96 6.42 15.11
C THR A 273 33.12 6.72 14.18
#